data_AF-A0A9P1DCR9-F1
#
_entry.id   AF-A0A9P1DCR9-F1
#
_cell.length_a   1.000
_cell.length_b   1.000
_cell.length_c   1.000
_cell.angle_alpha   90.00
_cell.angle_beta   90.00
_cell.angle_gamma   90.00
#
_symmetry.space_group_name_H-M   'P 1'
#
loop_
_entity.id
_entity.type
_entity.pdbx_description
1 polymer ?
#
loop_
_entity_poly.entity_id
_entity_poly.type
_entity_poly.pdbx_seq_one_letter_code
_entity_poly.pdbx_strand_id
1 'polypeptide(L)'
;RMEGRAKVPPLKVTSLTKPPPQLPAKLSADYEEDSAEHLGEGAFAIVRSLRRKRDGLPVALKVVEKYPLHIRNMLPQLQREVRIQGSLQHRHILRLLSCMEDEW
;
A
#
# COMPACT_ATOMS: atom_id res chain seq x y z
N ARG A 1 -46.83 0.56 -5.13
CA ARG A 1 -45.79 0.00 -6.05
C ARG A 1 -44.53 0.82 -5.81
N MET A 2 -43.57 0.29 -5.05
CA MET A 2 -42.33 1.01 -4.68
C MET A 2 -41.30 0.78 -5.78
N GLU A 3 -40.86 1.85 -6.44
CA GLU A 3 -39.85 1.80 -7.49
C GLU A 3 -38.48 1.45 -6.91
N GLY A 4 -37.82 0.46 -7.52
CA GLY A 4 -36.53 -0.05 -7.11
C GLY A 4 -35.46 1.03 -7.24
N ARG A 5 -34.78 1.34 -6.13
CA ARG A 5 -33.57 2.16 -6.11
C ARG A 5 -32.55 1.51 -7.05
N ALA A 6 -32.20 2.21 -8.14
CA ALA A 6 -31.19 1.73 -9.07
C ALA A 6 -29.89 1.44 -8.29
N LYS A 7 -29.40 0.19 -8.37
CA LYS A 7 -28.11 -0.19 -7.79
C LYS A 7 -27.03 0.54 -8.57
N VAL A 8 -26.34 1.47 -7.92
CA VAL A 8 -25.18 2.15 -8.50
C VAL A 8 -24.14 1.07 -8.79
N PRO A 9 -23.68 0.91 -10.05
CA PRO A 9 -22.66 -0.07 -10.35
C PRO A 9 -21.40 0.23 -9.55
N PRO A 10 -20.70 -0.79 -9.02
CA PRO A 10 -19.46 -0.56 -8.31
C PRO A 10 -18.48 0.12 -9.27
N LEU A 11 -17.95 1.28 -8.86
CA LEU A 11 -16.86 1.91 -9.57
C LEU A 11 -15.70 0.91 -9.57
N LYS A 12 -15.30 0.44 -10.75
CA LYS A 12 -14.02 -0.26 -10.92
C LYS A 12 -12.93 0.76 -10.61
N VAL A 13 -12.48 0.81 -9.36
CA VAL A 13 -11.31 1.60 -8.98
C VAL A 13 -10.10 0.85 -9.53
N THR A 14 -9.66 1.23 -10.73
CA THR A 14 -8.35 0.82 -11.24
C THR A 14 -7.29 1.62 -10.50
N SER A 15 -6.42 0.96 -9.74
CA SER A 15 -5.29 1.64 -9.11
C SER A 15 -4.42 2.34 -10.16
N LEU A 16 -3.91 3.52 -9.80
CA LEU A 16 -2.87 4.22 -10.55
C LEU A 16 -1.47 3.70 -10.19
N THR A 17 -1.37 2.69 -9.33
CA THR A 17 -0.11 2.04 -8.98
C THR A 17 0.00 0.72 -9.71
N LYS A 18 1.11 0.50 -10.40
CA LYS A 18 1.52 -0.82 -10.89
C LYS A 18 2.61 -1.35 -9.96
N PRO A 19 2.36 -2.41 -9.17
CA PRO A 19 3.37 -2.92 -8.27
C PRO A 19 4.45 -3.65 -9.08
N PRO A 20 5.71 -3.64 -8.64
CA PRO A 20 6.74 -4.41 -9.30
C PRO A 20 6.38 -5.91 -9.24
N PRO A 21 6.68 -6.68 -10.30
CA PRO A 21 6.30 -8.10 -10.39
C PRO A 21 7.01 -8.98 -9.36
N GLN A 22 8.14 -8.51 -8.81
CA GLN A 22 8.83 -9.12 -7.68
C GLN A 22 9.19 -8.05 -6.65
N LEU A 23 9.35 -8.47 -5.39
CA LEU A 23 9.91 -7.59 -4.37
C LEU A 23 11.30 -7.07 -4.77
N PRO A 24 11.56 -5.76 -4.62
CA PRO A 24 12.90 -5.21 -4.79
C PRO A 24 13.91 -5.85 -3.84
N ALA A 25 15.17 -5.94 -4.27
CA ALA A 25 16.25 -6.61 -3.53
C ALA A 25 16.39 -6.15 -2.07
N LYS A 26 16.19 -4.84 -1.81
CA LYS A 26 16.24 -4.26 -0.46
C LYS A 26 15.16 -4.83 0.46
N LEU A 27 13.98 -5.19 -0.05
CA LEU A 27 12.92 -5.82 0.73
C LEU A 27 13.05 -7.34 0.76
N SER A 28 13.44 -7.97 -0.34
CA SER A 28 13.53 -9.43 -0.41
C SER A 28 14.62 -10.03 0.50
N ALA A 29 15.57 -9.21 0.97
CA ALA A 29 16.53 -9.59 2.00
C ALA A 29 15.84 -9.96 3.33
N ASP A 30 14.86 -9.17 3.77
CA ASP A 30 14.21 -9.32 5.09
C ASP A 30 12.79 -9.91 5.03
N TYR A 31 12.17 -9.86 3.85
CA TYR A 31 10.78 -10.23 3.63
C TYR A 31 10.62 -11.21 2.47
N GLU A 32 9.55 -11.99 2.52
CA GLU A 32 9.10 -12.86 1.43
C GLU A 32 7.61 -12.62 1.16
N GLU A 33 7.20 -12.84 -0.08
CA GLU A 33 5.80 -12.71 -0.49
C GLU A 33 5.00 -13.85 0.13
N ASP A 34 3.86 -13.51 0.73
CA ASP A 34 2.87 -14.54 1.09
C ASP A 34 2.12 -14.93 -0.19
N SER A 35 1.65 -16.18 -0.29
CA SER A 35 0.99 -16.69 -1.51
C SER A 35 -0.40 -16.08 -1.78
N ALA A 36 -0.84 -15.15 -0.92
CA ALA A 36 -2.13 -14.48 -1.04
C ALA A 36 -2.09 -13.30 -2.02
N GLU A 37 -3.20 -13.10 -2.74
CA GLU A 37 -3.44 -11.88 -3.55
C GLU A 37 -3.38 -10.61 -2.68
N HIS A 38 -3.39 -9.45 -3.35
CA HIS A 38 -3.40 -8.12 -2.71
C HIS A 38 -4.38 -8.04 -1.52
N LEU A 39 -3.90 -7.57 -0.37
CA LEU A 39 -4.73 -7.30 0.81
C LEU A 39 -5.73 -6.17 0.57
N GLY A 40 -5.43 -5.27 -0.38
CA GLY A 40 -6.32 -4.21 -0.78
C GLY A 40 -5.77 -3.37 -1.93
N GLU A 41 -6.69 -2.76 -2.67
CA GLU A 41 -6.41 -1.87 -3.79
C GLU A 41 -7.11 -0.53 -3.54
N GLY A 42 -6.34 0.55 -3.64
CA GLY A 42 -6.83 1.92 -3.60
C GLY A 42 -6.42 2.68 -4.86
N ALA A 43 -6.94 3.90 -5.01
CA ALA A 43 -6.67 4.73 -6.19
C ALA A 43 -5.18 5.00 -6.45
N PHE A 44 -4.36 5.04 -5.40
CA PHE A 44 -2.94 5.41 -5.46
C PHE A 44 -2.01 4.40 -4.78
N ALA A 45 -2.54 3.26 -4.35
CA ALA A 45 -1.73 2.30 -3.64
C ALA A 45 -2.29 0.89 -3.80
N ILE A 46 -1.39 -0.08 -3.75
CA ILE A 46 -1.70 -1.49 -3.63
C ILE A 46 -1.06 -2.01 -2.36
N VAL A 47 -1.80 -2.82 -1.60
CA VAL A 47 -1.33 -3.42 -0.36
C VAL A 47 -1.11 -4.91 -0.58
N ARG A 48 0.10 -5.40 -0.31
CA ARG A 48 0.50 -6.81 -0.46
C ARG A 48 0.75 -7.44 0.90
N SER A 49 0.42 -8.73 1.06
CA SER A 49 0.77 -9.51 2.24
C SER A 49 2.19 -10.05 2.09
N LEU A 50 3.05 -9.77 3.07
CA LEU A 50 4.39 -10.34 3.15
C LEU A 50 4.60 -11.03 4.50
N ARG A 51 5.67 -11.80 4.59
CA ARG A 51 6.17 -12.39 5.82
C ARG A 51 7.58 -11.93 6.09
N ARG A 52 7.88 -11.51 7.32
CA ARG A 52 9.25 -11.17 7.73
C ARG A 52 10.02 -12.46 8.04
N LYS A 53 11.15 -12.66 7.37
CA LYS A 53 11.90 -13.93 7.39
C LYS A 53 12.43 -14.31 8.78
N ARG A 54 12.88 -13.32 9.57
CA ARG A 54 13.56 -13.57 10.85
C ARG A 54 12.66 -14.18 11.95
N ASP A 55 11.36 -13.93 11.90
CA ASP A 55 10.41 -14.31 12.95
C ASP A 55 9.01 -14.71 12.45
N GLY A 56 8.83 -14.78 11.13
CA GLY A 56 7.57 -15.17 10.52
C GLY A 56 6.44 -14.16 10.68
N LEU A 57 6.72 -12.94 11.17
CA LEU A 57 5.69 -11.92 11.41
C LEU A 57 4.97 -11.56 10.09
N PRO A 58 3.63 -11.67 10.02
CA PRO A 58 2.85 -11.15 8.89
C PRO A 58 2.93 -9.63 8.84
N VAL A 59 3.19 -9.07 7.67
CA VAL A 59 3.27 -7.62 7.46
C VAL A 59 2.54 -7.22 6.18
N ALA A 60 2.12 -5.95 6.11
CA ALA A 60 1.53 -5.37 4.91
C ALA A 60 2.55 -4.44 4.23
N LEU A 61 2.76 -4.63 2.92
CA LEU A 61 3.53 -3.72 2.09
C LEU A 61 2.57 -2.82 1.30
N LYS A 62 2.57 -1.52 1.60
CA LYS A 62 1.86 -0.51 0.80
C LYS A 62 2.79 0.01 -0.29
N VAL A 63 2.51 -0.32 -1.54
CA VAL A 63 3.23 0.17 -2.73
C VAL A 63 2.51 1.41 -3.27
N VAL A 64 3.25 2.46 -3.57
CA VAL A 64 2.73 3.74 -4.10
C VAL A 64 3.62 4.19 -5.25
N GLU A 65 3.02 4.44 -6.41
CA GLU A 65 3.74 5.00 -7.56
C GLU A 65 3.78 6.53 -7.46
N LYS A 66 4.98 7.13 -7.46
CA LYS A 66 5.17 8.58 -7.18
C LYS A 66 4.63 9.48 -8.29
N TYR A 67 4.77 9.07 -9.56
CA TYR A 67 4.40 9.90 -10.70
C TYR A 67 2.91 10.32 -10.71
N PRO A 68 1.93 9.43 -10.52
CA PRO A 68 0.52 9.80 -10.38
C PRO A 68 0.21 10.82 -9.27
N LEU A 69 0.96 10.78 -8.16
CA LEU A 69 0.82 11.75 -7.08
C LEU A 69 1.47 13.09 -7.45
N HIS A 70 2.64 13.05 -8.08
CA HIS A 70 3.36 14.24 -8.52
C HIS A 70 2.49 15.12 -9.43
N ILE A 71 1.89 14.54 -10.48
CA ILE A 71 1.03 15.27 -11.42
C ILE A 71 -0.24 15.84 -10.79
N ARG A 72 -0.61 15.36 -9.58
CA ARG A 72 -1.77 15.83 -8.80
C ARG A 72 -1.38 16.71 -7.62
N ASN A 73 -0.10 17.06 -7.50
CA ASN A 73 0.43 17.80 -6.35
C ASN A 73 0.13 17.12 -5.00
N MET A 74 0.22 15.78 -4.97
CA MET A 74 -0.09 14.92 -3.83
C MET A 74 1.13 14.32 -3.12
N LEU A 75 2.35 14.58 -3.61
CA LEU A 75 3.57 14.10 -2.95
C LEU A 75 3.72 14.61 -1.51
N PRO A 76 3.39 15.88 -1.16
CA PRO A 76 3.47 16.35 0.21
C PRO A 76 2.59 15.55 1.19
N GLN A 77 1.45 15.04 0.72
CA GLN A 77 0.50 14.24 1.49
C GLN A 77 1.07 12.85 1.78
N LEU A 78 1.73 12.23 0.79
CA LEU A 78 2.45 10.97 0.99
C LEU A 78 3.62 11.15 1.96
N GLN A 79 4.42 12.20 1.79
CA GLN A 79 5.52 12.52 2.72
C GLN A 79 5.01 12.74 4.14
N ARG A 80 3.86 13.43 4.29
CA ARG A 80 3.20 13.62 5.57
C ARG A 80 2.72 12.29 6.17
N GLU A 81 2.16 11.40 5.37
CA GLU A 81 1.72 10.08 5.81
C GLU A 81 2.89 9.29 6.40
N VAL A 82 4.00 9.18 5.66
CA VAL A 82 5.22 8.48 6.12
C VAL A 82 5.78 9.12 7.38
N ARG A 83 5.88 10.45 7.43
CA ARG A 83 6.41 11.18 8.60
C ARG A 83 5.56 10.97 9.85
N ILE A 84 4.24 11.11 9.74
CA ILE A 84 3.34 10.93 10.87
C ILE A 84 3.41 9.49 11.34
N GLN A 85 3.24 8.52 10.45
CA GLN A 85 3.23 7.11 10.84
C GLN A 85 4.59 6.64 11.40
N GLY A 86 5.70 7.16 10.90
CA GLY A 86 7.03 6.90 11.42
C GLY A 86 7.25 7.41 12.84
N SER A 87 6.52 8.44 13.27
CA SER A 87 6.58 8.98 14.63
C SER A 87 5.66 8.26 15.63
N LEU A 88 4.73 7.42 15.16
CA LEU A 88 3.72 6.78 16.01
C LEU A 88 4.19 5.41 16.52
N GLN A 89 4.19 5.25 17.84
CA GLN A 89 4.49 3.98 18.52
C GLN A 89 3.45 3.71 19.61
N HIS A 90 2.33 3.10 19.22
CA HIS A 90 1.24 2.81 20.15
C HIS A 90 0.53 1.51 19.78
N ARG A 91 0.11 0.74 20.79
CA ARG A 91 -0.51 -0.60 20.63
C ARG A 91 -1.79 -0.63 19.77
N HIS A 92 -2.48 0.51 19.66
CA HIS A 92 -3.74 0.64 18.91
C HIS A 92 -3.58 1.45 17.62
N ILE A 93 -2.35 1.74 17.20
CA ILE A 93 -2.05 2.46 15.96
C ILE A 93 -1.14 1.58 15.10
N LEU A 94 -1.43 1.50 13.80
CA LEU A 94 -0.60 0.74 12.87
C LEU A 94 0.82 1.30 12.82
N ARG A 95 1.79 0.45 13.13
CA ARG A 95 3.21 0.79 13.12
C ARG A 95 3.79 0.72 11.71
N LEU A 96 4.52 1.76 11.32
CA LEU A 96 5.43 1.69 10.18
C LEU A 96 6.69 0.93 10.59
N LEU A 97 6.95 -0.23 9.99
CA LEU A 97 8.12 -1.05 10.32
C LEU A 97 9.38 -0.61 9.57
N SER A 98 9.22 -0.26 8.30
CA SER A 98 10.27 0.21 7.40
C SER A 98 9.62 1.00 6.25
N CYS A 99 10.39 1.88 5.62
CA CYS A 99 10.00 2.61 4.42
C CYS A 99 11.24 2.76 3.54
N MET A 100 11.05 2.64 2.22
CA MET A 100 12.09 2.92 1.23
C MET A 100 11.44 3.56 0.00
N GLU A 101 12.26 4.24 -0.79
CA GLU A 101 11.93 4.56 -2.18
C GLU A 101 13.04 4.05 -3.10
N ASP A 102 12.68 3.81 -4.35
CA ASP A 102 13.57 3.68 -5.48
C ASP A 102 13.51 4.93 -6.36
N GLU A 103 14.40 5.03 -7.35
CA GLU A 103 14.55 6.22 -8.20
C GLU A 103 13.44 6.36 -9.26
N TRP A 104 12.54 5.38 -9.37
CA TRP A 104 11.57 5.26 -10.46
C TRP A 104 10.14 5.63 -10.03
#